data_AF-A0A7C3LN28-F1
#
_entry.id   AF-A0A7C3LN28-F1
#
_cell.length_a   1.000
_cell.length_b   1.000
_cell.length_c   1.000
_cell.angle_alpha   90.00
_cell.angle_beta   90.00
_cell.angle_gamma   90.00
#
_symmetry.space_group_name_H-M   'P 1'
#
loop_
_entity.id
_entity.type
_entity.pdbx_description
1 polymer ?
#
loop_
_entity_poly.entity_id
_entity_poly.type
_entity_poly.pdbx_seq_one_letter_code
_entity_poly.pdbx_strand_id
1 'polypeptide(L)'
;MSYEFLQTLWFILIAVLWIGFHFLEGFDFGVGMLLPFLGKRDEERRAIINAIGPVWDANEVWLLTAGGATFAAFPHWYATMFSGFYLALFLLVIGLIIRGISFEYRSKDAAPTWRHRFDWMISIGSFLASFLLGTA
;
A
#
# COMPACT_ATOMS: atom_id res chain seq x y z
N MET A 1 -7.27 19.51 28.88
CA MET A 1 -7.53 19.80 27.45
C MET A 1 -9.03 19.77 27.24
N SER A 2 -9.61 20.72 26.48
CA SER A 2 -11.04 20.69 26.17
C SER A 2 -11.37 19.55 25.21
N TYR A 3 -12.63 19.10 25.22
CA TYR A 3 -13.10 18.04 24.33
C TYR A 3 -12.94 18.43 22.86
N GLU A 4 -13.36 19.65 22.50
CA GLU A 4 -13.24 20.21 21.15
C GLU A 4 -11.78 20.27 20.67
N PHE A 5 -10.86 20.64 21.55
CA PHE A 5 -9.43 20.63 21.24
C PHE A 5 -8.93 19.22 20.94
N LEU A 6 -9.29 18.23 21.75
CA LEU A 6 -8.87 16.84 21.53
C LEU A 6 -9.41 16.28 20.21
N GLN A 7 -10.67 16.56 19.87
CA GLN A 7 -11.25 16.15 18.59
C GLN A 7 -10.48 16.75 17.41
N THR A 8 -10.21 18.05 17.47
CA THR A 8 -9.46 18.76 16.42
C THR A 8 -8.04 18.22 16.30
N LEU A 9 -7.35 18.00 17.42
CA LEU A 9 -6.01 17.44 17.45
C LEU A 9 -5.98 16.05 16.80
N TRP A 10 -6.87 15.14 17.19
CA TRP A 10 -6.92 13.79 16.62
C TRP A 10 -7.27 13.78 15.15
N PHE A 11 -8.17 14.67 14.70
CA PHE A 11 -8.47 14.83 13.29
C PHE A 11 -7.20 15.22 12.50
N ILE A 12 -6.43 16.19 12.99
CA ILE A 12 -5.16 16.62 12.38
C ILE A 12 -4.14 15.47 12.37
N LEU A 13 -3.99 14.73 13.48
CA LEU A 13 -3.07 13.61 13.56
C LEU A 13 -3.41 12.50 12.55
N ILE A 14 -4.69 12.17 12.40
CA ILE A 14 -5.15 11.20 11.40
C ILE A 14 -4.87 11.71 9.98
N ALA A 15 -5.10 12.99 9.70
CA ALA A 15 -4.77 13.58 8.41
C ALA A 15 -3.25 13.48 8.12
N VAL A 16 -2.39 13.75 9.11
CA VAL A 16 -0.94 13.57 8.98
C VAL A 16 -0.57 12.11 8.69
N LEU A 17 -1.19 11.14 9.36
CA LEU A 17 -0.95 9.72 9.11
C LEU A 17 -1.34 9.31 7.68
N TRP A 18 -2.51 9.74 7.20
CA TRP A 18 -2.94 9.46 5.84
C TRP A 18 -2.07 10.16 4.79
N ILE A 19 -1.68 11.42 5.01
CA ILE A 19 -0.76 12.15 4.11
C ILE A 19 0.60 11.45 4.07
N GLY A 20 1.14 11.07 5.24
CA GLY A 20 2.39 10.33 5.34
C GLY A 20 2.33 9.00 4.61
N PHE A 21 1.26 8.23 4.79
CA PHE A 21 1.02 7.01 4.03
C PHE A 21 1.00 7.26 2.52
N HIS A 22 0.21 8.20 2.02
CA HIS A 22 0.14 8.47 0.58
C HIS A 22 1.47 8.97 0.00
N PHE A 23 2.23 9.73 0.77
CA PHE A 23 3.54 10.22 0.34
C PHE A 23 4.58 9.09 0.27
N LEU A 24 4.65 8.26 1.31
CA LEU A 24 5.64 7.19 1.43
C LEU A 24 5.27 5.98 0.56
N GLU A 25 4.04 5.52 0.63
CA GLU A 25 3.59 4.36 -0.13
C GLU A 25 3.30 4.70 -1.61
N GLY A 26 2.99 5.97 -1.90
CA GLY A 26 2.62 6.39 -3.25
C GLY A 26 3.72 6.12 -4.27
N PHE A 27 4.99 6.31 -3.91
CA PHE A 27 6.10 5.99 -4.82
C PHE A 27 6.31 4.48 -4.95
N ASP A 28 6.10 3.69 -3.90
CA ASP A 28 6.19 2.23 -3.95
C ASP A 28 5.14 1.64 -4.89
N PHE A 29 3.88 2.10 -4.78
CA PHE A 29 2.83 1.73 -5.72
C PHE A 29 3.17 2.16 -7.15
N GLY A 30 3.70 3.37 -7.35
CA GLY A 30 4.11 3.86 -8.66
C GLY A 30 5.21 3.00 -9.29
N VAL A 31 6.28 2.72 -8.54
CA VAL A 31 7.38 1.85 -8.96
C VAL A 31 6.89 0.45 -9.28
N GLY A 32 6.09 -0.15 -8.40
CA GLY A 32 5.55 -1.50 -8.58
C GLY A 32 4.64 -1.61 -9.80
N MET A 33 3.70 -0.68 -9.97
CA MET A 33 2.79 -0.61 -11.12
C MET A 33 3.55 -0.50 -12.44
N LEU A 34 4.60 0.31 -12.49
CA LEU A 34 5.37 0.58 -13.70
C LEU A 34 6.48 -0.45 -13.97
N LEU A 35 6.72 -1.39 -13.07
CA LEU A 35 7.83 -2.35 -13.12
C LEU A 35 7.97 -3.09 -14.48
N PRO A 36 6.90 -3.67 -15.08
CA PRO A 36 7.03 -4.37 -16.36
C PRO A 36 7.38 -3.45 -17.53
N PHE A 37 7.09 -2.15 -17.41
CA PHE A 37 7.24 -1.14 -18.47
C PHE A 37 8.58 -0.39 -18.37
N LEU A 38 9.09 -0.18 -17.16
CA LEU A 38 10.36 0.51 -16.93
C LEU A 38 11.57 -0.40 -17.12
N GLY A 39 11.52 -1.64 -16.59
CA GLY A 39 12.59 -2.61 -16.77
C GLY A 39 12.34 -3.48 -18.00
N LYS A 40 13.26 -3.47 -18.96
CA LYS A 40 13.19 -4.34 -20.16
C LYS A 40 13.95 -5.64 -19.94
N ARG A 41 14.99 -5.60 -19.10
CA ARG A 41 15.80 -6.76 -18.69
C ARG A 41 15.57 -7.11 -17.22
N ASP A 42 15.82 -8.37 -16.85
CA ASP A 42 15.61 -8.83 -15.47
C ASP A 42 16.50 -8.07 -14.46
N GLU A 43 17.74 -7.75 -14.83
CA GLU A 43 18.66 -6.95 -14.00
C GLU A 43 18.12 -5.54 -13.73
N GLU A 44 17.51 -4.91 -14.73
CA GLU A 44 16.88 -3.58 -14.59
C GLU A 44 15.66 -3.66 -13.66
N ARG A 45 14.79 -4.67 -13.86
CA ARG A 45 13.64 -4.90 -12.97
C ARG A 45 14.08 -5.16 -11.54
N ARG A 46 15.15 -5.93 -11.34
CA ARG A 46 15.72 -6.18 -10.02
C ARG A 46 16.27 -4.91 -9.38
N ALA A 47 16.97 -4.07 -10.14
CA ALA A 47 17.46 -2.79 -9.65
C ALA A 47 16.31 -1.86 -9.24
N ILE A 48 15.23 -1.82 -10.02
CA ILE A 48 14.01 -1.05 -9.71
C ILE A 48 13.37 -1.55 -8.40
N ILE A 49 13.17 -2.85 -8.24
CA ILE A 49 12.60 -3.43 -7.01
C ILE A 49 13.50 -3.12 -5.80
N ASN A 50 14.81 -3.26 -5.95
CA ASN A 50 15.75 -3.00 -4.87
C ASN A 50 15.79 -1.52 -4.45
N ALA A 51 15.33 -0.58 -5.27
CA ALA A 51 15.23 0.83 -4.90
C ALA A 51 14.19 1.07 -3.80
N ILE A 52 13.15 0.24 -3.73
CA ILE A 52 12.07 0.31 -2.72
C ILE A 52 12.11 -0.83 -1.71
N GLY A 53 12.84 -1.92 -2.02
CA GLY A 53 12.95 -3.13 -1.21
C GLY A 53 13.25 -2.90 0.29
N PRO A 54 14.13 -1.96 0.69
CA PRO A 54 14.44 -1.72 2.10
C PRO A 54 13.34 -0.99 2.89
N VAL A 55 12.35 -0.37 2.22
CA VAL A 55 11.42 0.57 2.87
C VAL A 55 9.94 0.24 2.69
N TRP A 56 9.55 -0.51 1.65
CA TRP A 56 8.13 -0.73 1.33
C TRP A 56 7.32 -1.32 2.50
N ASP A 57 7.87 -2.31 3.21
CA ASP A 57 7.18 -2.95 4.34
C ASP A 57 7.01 -1.98 5.52
N ALA A 58 7.97 -1.06 5.71
CA ALA A 58 7.85 0.00 6.72
C ALA A 58 6.83 1.07 6.32
N ASN A 59 6.69 1.34 5.02
CA ASN A 59 5.71 2.29 4.50
C ASN A 59 4.27 1.76 4.71
N GLU A 60 4.04 0.45 4.56
CA GLU A 60 2.73 -0.18 4.80
C GLU A 60 2.26 -0.01 6.27
N VAL A 61 3.17 0.13 7.23
CA VAL A 61 2.81 0.39 8.65
C VAL A 61 2.06 1.71 8.82
N TRP A 62 2.28 2.69 7.94
CA TRP A 62 1.53 3.95 7.98
C TRP A 62 0.04 3.73 7.70
N LEU A 63 -0.31 2.82 6.79
CA LEU A 63 -1.71 2.45 6.53
C LEU A 63 -2.35 1.83 7.77
N LEU A 64 -1.66 0.87 8.39
CA LEU A 64 -2.14 0.18 9.58
C LEU A 64 -2.35 1.17 10.73
N THR A 65 -1.41 2.10 10.90
CA THR A 65 -1.47 3.13 11.95
C THR A 65 -2.57 4.14 11.67
N ALA A 66 -2.74 4.60 10.43
CA ALA A 66 -3.83 5.50 10.04
C ALA A 66 -5.21 4.86 10.29
N GLY A 67 -5.37 3.60 9.90
CA GLY A 67 -6.58 2.83 10.17
C GLY A 67 -6.84 2.63 11.67
N GLY A 68 -5.82 2.20 12.41
CA GLY A 68 -5.90 1.99 13.86
C GLY A 68 -6.17 3.27 14.65
N ALA A 69 -5.54 4.38 14.29
CA ALA A 69 -5.80 5.69 14.89
C ALA A 69 -7.23 6.17 14.60
N THR A 70 -7.73 5.94 13.38
CA THR A 70 -9.12 6.24 13.01
C THR A 70 -10.10 5.42 13.85
N PHE A 71 -9.83 4.12 14.04
CA PHE A 71 -10.62 3.25 14.93
C PHE A 71 -10.61 3.76 16.38
N ALA A 72 -9.45 4.12 16.92
CA ALA A 72 -9.30 4.53 18.31
C ALA A 72 -9.93 5.90 18.60
N ALA A 73 -9.77 6.87 17.71
CA ALA A 73 -10.24 8.24 17.92
C ALA A 73 -11.68 8.47 17.42
N PHE A 74 -12.08 7.83 16.30
CA PHE A 74 -13.38 8.03 15.66
C PHE A 74 -14.00 6.68 15.21
N PRO A 75 -14.44 5.83 16.15
CA PRO A 75 -14.89 4.47 15.86
C PRO A 75 -16.09 4.40 14.92
N HIS A 76 -17.00 5.37 14.97
CA HIS A 76 -18.13 5.45 14.03
C HIS A 76 -17.67 5.75 12.60
N TRP A 77 -16.70 6.66 12.42
CA TRP A 77 -16.12 6.92 11.10
C TRP A 77 -15.46 5.66 10.55
N TYR A 78 -14.62 5.00 11.36
CA TYR A 78 -14.01 3.72 10.99
C TYR A 78 -15.05 2.68 10.58
N ALA A 79 -16.08 2.46 11.39
CA ALA A 79 -17.09 1.44 11.13
C ALA A 79 -17.87 1.73 9.83
N THR A 80 -18.29 2.97 9.61
CA THR A 80 -19.00 3.36 8.38
C THR A 80 -18.11 3.22 7.15
N MET A 81 -16.84 3.61 7.22
CA MET A 81 -15.90 3.46 6.11
C MET A 81 -15.67 1.99 5.75
N PHE A 82 -15.35 1.15 6.74
CA PHE A 82 -15.05 -0.27 6.50
C PHE A 82 -16.27 -1.11 6.10
N SER A 83 -17.47 -0.73 6.55
CA SER A 83 -18.71 -1.40 6.12
C SER A 83 -19.22 -0.89 4.77
N GLY A 84 -19.17 0.43 4.52
CA GLY A 84 -19.65 1.04 3.28
C GLY A 84 -18.78 0.69 2.07
N PHE A 85 -17.46 0.66 2.25
CA PHE A 85 -16.50 0.30 1.20
C PHE A 85 -16.01 -1.15 1.31
N TYR A 86 -16.82 -2.04 1.88
CA TYR A 86 -16.42 -3.42 2.18
C TYR A 86 -15.73 -4.11 0.99
N LEU A 87 -16.36 -4.11 -0.19
CA LEU A 87 -15.79 -4.79 -1.35
C LEU A 87 -14.49 -4.12 -1.83
N ALA A 88 -14.42 -2.80 -1.82
CA ALA A 88 -13.24 -2.07 -2.25
C ALA A 88 -12.05 -2.33 -1.30
N LEU A 89 -12.27 -2.26 0.01
CA LEU A 89 -11.24 -2.53 1.02
C LEU A 89 -10.84 -4.01 1.07
N PHE A 90 -11.79 -4.92 0.82
CA PHE A 90 -11.48 -6.35 0.68
C PHE A 90 -10.54 -6.61 -0.51
N LEU A 91 -10.83 -6.02 -1.67
CA LEU A 91 -9.97 -6.14 -2.85
C LEU A 91 -8.62 -5.41 -2.66
N LEU A 92 -8.59 -4.30 -1.90
CA LEU A 92 -7.35 -3.61 -1.52
C LEU A 92 -6.43 -4.56 -0.74
N VAL A 93 -6.96 -5.24 0.28
CA VAL A 93 -6.19 -6.21 1.07
C VAL A 93 -5.65 -7.34 0.19
N ILE A 94 -6.46 -7.86 -0.74
CA ILE A 94 -5.99 -8.86 -1.71
C ILE A 94 -4.84 -8.31 -2.56
N GLY A 95 -4.96 -7.08 -3.06
CA GLY A 95 -3.92 -6.42 -3.84
C GLY A 95 -2.61 -6.27 -3.07
N LEU A 96 -2.69 -5.84 -1.81
CA LEU A 96 -1.54 -5.71 -0.91
C LEU A 96 -0.87 -7.07 -0.62
N ILE A 97 -1.66 -8.11 -0.33
CA ILE A 97 -1.14 -9.48 -0.12
C ILE A 97 -0.41 -9.99 -1.36
N ILE A 98 -1.02 -9.84 -2.54
CA ILE A 98 -0.40 -10.23 -3.81
C ILE A 98 0.93 -9.49 -3.99
N ARG A 99 0.97 -8.19 -3.72
CA ARG A 99 2.18 -7.37 -3.83
C ARG A 99 3.28 -7.85 -2.86
N GLY A 100 2.97 -7.98 -1.57
CA GLY A 100 3.93 -8.37 -0.54
C GLY A 100 4.53 -9.75 -0.78
N ILE A 101 3.71 -10.75 -1.10
CA ILE A 101 4.21 -12.09 -1.47
C ILE A 101 5.14 -11.99 -2.70
N SER A 102 4.81 -11.12 -3.64
CA SER A 102 5.59 -11.02 -4.87
C SER A 102 6.97 -10.42 -4.67
N PHE A 103 7.11 -9.40 -3.83
CA PHE A 103 8.44 -8.86 -3.48
C PHE A 103 9.33 -9.92 -2.84
N GLU A 104 8.79 -10.69 -1.89
CA GLU A 104 9.53 -11.72 -1.19
C GLU A 104 9.89 -12.92 -2.07
N TYR A 105 8.98 -13.34 -2.96
CA TYR A 105 9.09 -14.63 -3.64
C TYR A 105 9.72 -14.53 -5.04
N ARG A 106 9.69 -13.35 -5.67
CA ARG A 106 10.22 -13.14 -7.03
C ARG A 106 11.64 -13.69 -7.20
N SER A 107 12.52 -13.45 -6.22
CA SER A 107 13.94 -13.81 -6.32
C SER A 107 14.28 -15.21 -5.77
N LYS A 108 13.28 -15.98 -5.30
CA LYS A 108 13.50 -17.34 -4.75
C LYS A 108 13.76 -18.39 -5.82
N ASP A 109 13.34 -18.15 -7.06
CA ASP A 109 13.59 -19.01 -8.21
C ASP A 109 14.19 -18.18 -9.37
N ALA A 110 15.10 -18.79 -10.11
CA ALA A 110 15.79 -18.20 -11.25
C ALA A 110 15.03 -18.37 -12.58
N ALA A 111 13.99 -19.19 -12.62
CA ALA A 111 13.20 -19.42 -13.83
C ALA A 111 12.60 -18.10 -14.37
N PRO A 112 12.79 -17.77 -15.66
CA PRO A 112 12.25 -16.53 -16.24
C PRO A 112 10.73 -16.41 -16.13
N THR A 113 10.01 -17.53 -16.28
CA THR A 113 8.55 -17.58 -16.15
C THR A 113 8.08 -17.30 -14.72
N TRP A 114 8.84 -17.76 -13.71
CA TRP A 114 8.60 -17.46 -12.30
C TRP A 114 8.73 -15.95 -12.06
N ARG A 115 9.88 -15.38 -12.41
CA ARG A 115 10.16 -13.94 -12.21
C ARG A 115 9.14 -13.06 -12.93
N HIS A 116 8.80 -13.42 -14.18
CA HIS A 116 7.82 -12.66 -14.96
C HIS A 116 6.41 -12.69 -14.36
N ARG A 117 5.98 -13.81 -13.80
CA ARG A 117 4.69 -13.90 -13.10
C ARG A 117 4.66 -12.96 -11.89
N PHE A 118 5.72 -12.94 -11.10
CA PHE A 118 5.81 -12.04 -9.95
C PHE A 118 5.95 -10.57 -10.35
N ASP A 119 6.63 -10.25 -11.46
CA ASP A 119 6.66 -8.88 -12.01
C ASP A 119 5.24 -8.35 -12.28
N TRP A 120 4.38 -9.18 -12.90
CA TRP A 120 2.99 -8.81 -13.15
C TRP A 120 2.14 -8.76 -11.88
N MET A 121 2.37 -9.66 -10.93
CA MET A 121 1.67 -9.62 -9.64
C MET A 121 2.02 -8.36 -8.84
N ILE A 122 3.28 -7.92 -8.85
CA ILE A 122 3.69 -6.62 -8.26
C ILE A 122 2.93 -5.48 -8.95
N SER A 123 2.90 -5.48 -10.28
CA SER A 123 2.24 -4.42 -11.05
C SER A 123 0.73 -4.33 -10.80
N ILE A 124 0.04 -5.47 -10.86
CA ILE A 124 -1.41 -5.56 -10.63
C ILE A 124 -1.74 -5.25 -9.17
N GLY A 125 -1.00 -5.81 -8.21
CA GLY A 125 -1.21 -5.55 -6.78
C GLY A 125 -1.05 -4.07 -6.43
N SER A 126 -0.01 -3.43 -6.98
CA SER A 126 0.26 -2.00 -6.79
C SER A 126 -0.81 -1.12 -7.43
N PHE A 127 -1.25 -1.46 -8.66
CA PHE A 127 -2.33 -0.74 -9.35
C PHE A 127 -3.65 -0.86 -8.59
N LEU A 128 -4.05 -2.08 -8.21
CA LEU A 128 -5.29 -2.32 -7.48
C LEU A 128 -5.30 -1.55 -6.15
N ALA A 129 -4.20 -1.59 -5.40
CA ALA A 129 -4.10 -0.88 -4.14
C ALA A 129 -4.28 0.64 -4.33
N SER A 130 -3.53 1.23 -5.26
CA SER A 130 -3.62 2.67 -5.55
C SER A 130 -5.00 3.08 -6.08
N PHE A 131 -5.60 2.28 -6.97
CA PHE A 131 -6.91 2.58 -7.54
C PHE A 131 -8.01 2.51 -6.48
N LEU A 132 -8.04 1.44 -5.67
CA LEU A 132 -9.09 1.22 -4.67
C LEU A 132 -9.03 2.23 -3.53
N LEU A 133 -7.81 2.62 -3.10
CA LEU A 133 -7.63 3.71 -2.14
C LEU A 133 -8.12 5.06 -2.67
N GLY A 134 -8.10 5.29 -3.98
CA GLY A 134 -8.68 6.49 -4.60
C GLY A 134 -10.20 6.47 -4.71
N THR A 135 -10.84 5.29 -4.62
CA THR A 135 -12.31 5.14 -4.70
C THR A 135 -13.02 5.20 -3.35
N ALA A 136 -12.30 4.94 -2.26
CA ALA A 136 -12.82 4.91 -0.89
C ALA A 136 -12.54 6.24 -0.17
#